data_AF-A0A0F9CIK7-F1
#
_entry.id   AF-A0A0F9CIK7-F1
#
_cell.length_a   1.000
_cell.length_b   1.000
_cell.length_c   1.000
_cell.angle_alpha   90.00
_cell.angle_beta   90.00
_cell.angle_gamma   90.00
#
_symmetry.space_group_name_H-M   'P 1'
#
loop_
_entity.id
_entity.type
_entity.pdbx_description
1 polymer ?
#
loop_
_entity_poly.entity_id
_entity_poly.type
_entity_poly.pdbx_seq_one_letter_code
_entity_poly.pdbx_strand_id
1 'polypeptide(L)'
;MSNDMEILRRAYERENDSRDRRPPQIRSWEYYTIGASRNDIRRLLDEGLLIIAVKTTGLTKYKLSEKGRQLVWATTMERQFTRIPAADVMEAMDLVVGFDDIKQAIAQAVES
;
A
#
# COMPACT_ATOMS: atom_id res chain seq x y z
N MET A 1 -14.35 -2.99 -5.61
CA MET A 1 -13.76 -3.51 -4.36
C MET A 1 -12.23 -3.45 -4.32
N SER A 2 -11.56 -2.80 -5.28
CA SER A 2 -10.08 -2.68 -5.30
C SER A 2 -9.53 -1.37 -4.72
N ASN A 3 -10.32 -0.58 -3.98
CA ASN A 3 -9.95 0.78 -3.55
C ASN A 3 -9.42 0.85 -2.10
N ASP A 4 -9.90 0.00 -1.19
CA ASP A 4 -9.61 0.16 0.26
C ASP A 4 -8.16 -0.14 0.63
N MET A 5 -7.60 -1.21 0.09
CA MET A 5 -6.19 -1.52 0.33
C MET A 5 -5.26 -0.46 -0.26
N GLU A 6 -5.63 0.15 -1.39
CA GLU A 6 -4.86 1.24 -1.96
C GLU A 6 -4.94 2.51 -1.09
N ILE A 7 -6.14 2.83 -0.57
CA ILE A 7 -6.35 3.92 0.39
C ILE A 7 -5.50 3.71 1.64
N LEU A 8 -5.53 2.50 2.22
CA LEU A 8 -4.74 2.16 3.40
C LEU A 8 -3.24 2.21 3.14
N ARG A 9 -2.79 1.80 1.94
CA ARG A 9 -1.39 1.92 1.52
C ARG A 9 -0.96 3.39 1.42
N ARG A 10 -1.76 4.24 0.77
CA ARG A 10 -1.49 5.68 0.66
C ARG A 10 -1.50 6.37 2.02
N ALA A 11 -2.40 5.96 2.92
CA ALA A 11 -2.41 6.41 4.31
C ALA A 11 -1.10 6.03 5.04
N TYR A 12 -0.65 4.79 4.86
CA TYR A 12 0.61 4.31 5.45
C TYR A 12 1.82 5.07 4.90
N GLU A 13 1.90 5.27 3.58
CA GLU A 13 2.94 6.07 2.94
C GLU A 13 2.93 7.51 3.47
N ARG A 14 1.75 8.10 3.64
CA ARG A 14 1.59 9.46 4.17
C ARG A 14 2.04 9.58 5.62
N GLU A 15 1.76 8.57 6.45
CA GLU A 15 2.22 8.50 7.83
C GLU A 15 3.74 8.28 7.92
N ASN A 16 4.36 7.62 6.94
CA ASN A 16 5.79 7.31 6.93
C ASN A 16 6.62 8.25 6.02
N ASP A 17 6.00 9.31 5.47
CA ASP A 17 6.68 10.28 4.62
C ASP A 17 7.87 10.91 5.37
N SER A 18 9.08 10.69 4.87
CA SER A 18 10.33 11.17 5.47
C SER A 18 10.49 12.68 5.40
N ARG A 19 9.71 13.35 4.53
CA ARG A 19 9.69 14.81 4.40
C ARG A 19 8.95 15.48 5.56
N ASP A 20 8.06 14.76 6.23
CA ASP A 20 7.36 15.26 7.41
C ASP A 20 8.26 15.17 8.65
N ARG A 21 8.74 16.31 9.16
CA ARG A 21 9.64 16.34 10.33
C ARG A 21 8.94 16.05 11.66
N ARG A 22 7.61 15.90 11.66
CA ARG A 22 6.85 15.58 12.88
C ARG A 22 7.11 14.14 13.31
N PRO A 23 7.12 13.84 14.62
CA PRO A 23 7.18 12.47 15.11
C PRO A 23 6.09 11.59 14.48
N PRO A 24 6.38 10.35 14.04
CA PRO A 24 5.41 9.48 13.36
C PRO A 24 4.10 9.30 14.13
N GLN A 25 4.17 9.29 15.45
CA GLN A 25 3.05 9.05 16.35
C GLN A 25 1.95 10.14 16.30
N ILE A 26 2.31 11.36 15.89
CA ILE A 26 1.40 12.51 15.79
C ILE A 26 1.01 12.83 14.35
N ARG A 27 1.55 12.09 13.38
CA ARG A 27 1.19 12.29 11.97
C ARG A 27 -0.24 11.82 11.75
N SER A 28 -0.98 12.68 11.07
CA SER A 28 -2.40 12.47 10.76
C SER A 28 -2.73 13.30 9.53
N TRP A 29 -3.74 12.84 8.80
CA TRP A 29 -4.02 13.30 7.44
C TRP A 29 -5.52 13.48 7.23
N GLU A 30 -5.88 14.26 6.21
CA GLU A 30 -7.28 14.47 5.83
C GLU A 30 -7.63 13.55 4.66
N TYR A 31 -8.87 13.09 4.58
CA TYR A 31 -9.29 12.04 3.65
C TYR A 31 -8.97 12.34 2.17
N TYR A 32 -9.09 13.60 1.75
CA TYR A 32 -8.81 14.01 0.38
C TYR A 32 -7.31 13.95 0.05
N THR A 33 -6.42 14.03 1.04
CA THR A 33 -4.96 14.01 0.82
C THR A 33 -4.45 12.64 0.38
N ILE A 34 -5.22 11.57 0.60
CA ILE A 34 -4.92 10.21 0.15
C ILE A 34 -5.84 9.76 -1.00
N GLY A 35 -6.68 10.67 -1.52
CA GLY A 35 -7.61 10.39 -2.61
C GLY A 35 -8.81 9.52 -2.21
N ALA A 36 -9.16 9.47 -0.93
CA ALA A 36 -10.35 8.75 -0.45
C ALA A 36 -11.61 9.62 -0.51
N SER A 37 -12.78 9.01 -0.66
CA SER A 37 -14.06 9.68 -0.45
C SER A 37 -14.48 9.60 1.03
N ARG A 38 -15.44 10.45 1.45
CA ARG A 38 -16.00 10.36 2.82
C ARG A 38 -16.67 9.00 3.10
N ASN A 39 -17.23 8.37 2.07
CA ASN A 39 -17.85 7.05 2.21
C ASN A 39 -16.80 5.96 2.44
N ASP A 40 -15.65 6.03 1.76
CA ASP A 40 -14.53 5.11 2.00
C ASP A 40 -14.02 5.24 3.44
N ILE A 41 -13.85 6.48 3.92
CA ILE A 41 -13.43 6.73 5.31
C ILE A 41 -14.43 6.17 6.32
N ARG A 42 -15.74 6.37 6.08
CA ARG A 42 -16.77 5.83 6.97
C ARG A 42 -16.67 4.31 7.05
N ARG A 43 -16.57 3.62 5.92
CA ARG A 43 -16.38 2.16 5.86
C ARG A 43 -15.11 1.74 6.62
N LEU A 44 -13.98 2.39 6.37
CA LEU A 44 -12.70 2.05 7.01
C LEU A 44 -12.66 2.35 8.51
N LEU A 45 -13.44 3.32 8.99
CA LEU A 45 -13.67 3.57 10.42
C LEU A 45 -14.54 2.47 11.03
N ASP A 46 -15.63 2.10 10.36
CA ASP A 46 -16.56 1.05 10.82
C ASP A 46 -15.85 -0.32 10.91
N GLU A 47 -14.91 -0.60 10.00
CA GLU A 47 -14.05 -1.80 10.01
C GLU A 47 -12.90 -1.74 11.05
N GLY A 48 -12.71 -0.58 11.70
CA GLY A 48 -11.66 -0.35 12.69
C GLY A 48 -10.25 -0.27 12.11
N LEU A 49 -10.10 0.02 10.81
CA LEU A 49 -8.82 0.14 10.13
C LEU A 49 -8.24 1.57 10.24
N LEU A 50 -9.12 2.55 10.41
CA LEU A 50 -8.77 3.94 10.70
C LEU A 50 -9.27 4.34 12.08
N ILE A 51 -8.67 5.40 12.62
CA ILE A 51 -9.19 6.13 13.78
C ILE A 51 -9.14 7.63 13.54
N ILE A 52 -10.02 8.36 14.21
CA ILE A 52 -10.04 9.82 14.21
C ILE A 52 -8.94 10.30 15.16
N ALA A 53 -7.90 10.93 14.60
CA ALA A 53 -6.78 11.46 15.38
C ALA A 53 -7.10 12.83 15.96
N VAL A 54 -7.76 13.68 15.18
CA VAL A 54 -8.14 15.04 15.57
C VAL A 54 -9.50 15.35 14.96
N LYS A 55 -10.42 15.88 15.76
CA LYS A 55 -11.71 16.38 15.28
C LYS A 55 -11.95 17.78 15.84
N THR A 56 -12.08 18.73 14.93
CA THR A 56 -12.46 20.12 15.23
C THR A 56 -13.68 20.49 14.38
N THR A 57 -14.23 21.69 14.57
CA THR A 57 -15.37 22.18 13.80
C THR A 57 -15.08 22.32 12.29
N GLY A 58 -13.85 22.64 11.90
CA GLY A 58 -13.47 22.86 10.49
C GLY A 58 -12.69 21.71 9.84
N LEU A 59 -12.25 20.72 10.63
CA LEU A 59 -11.22 19.78 10.19
C LEU A 59 -11.35 18.45 10.95
N THR A 60 -11.29 17.34 10.22
CA THR A 60 -11.11 15.99 10.78
C THR A 60 -9.86 15.36 10.18
N LYS A 61 -8.93 14.95 11.05
CA LYS A 61 -7.74 14.19 10.68
C LYS A 61 -7.86 12.76 11.15
N TYR A 62 -7.38 11.86 10.31
CA TYR A 62 -7.38 10.42 10.53
C TYR A 62 -5.96 9.91 10.65
N LYS A 63 -5.83 8.73 11.24
CA LYS A 63 -4.60 7.93 11.22
C LYS A 63 -4.97 6.45 11.17
N LEU A 64 -4.06 5.61 10.70
CA LEU A 64 -4.22 4.17 10.75
C LEU A 64 -4.33 3.71 12.20
N SER A 65 -5.29 2.81 12.42
CA SER A 65 -5.34 2.04 13.66
C SER A 65 -4.18 1.04 13.68
N GLU A 66 -3.96 0.40 14.83
CA GLU A 66 -2.97 -0.66 14.92
C GLU A 66 -3.30 -1.83 13.99
N LYS A 67 -4.58 -2.22 13.95
CA LYS A 67 -5.11 -3.21 13.00
C LYS A 67 -4.86 -2.81 11.55
N GLY A 68 -5.13 -1.55 11.19
CA GLY A 68 -4.89 -1.03 9.85
C GLY A 68 -3.42 -1.05 9.44
N ARG A 69 -2.52 -0.67 10.35
CA ARG A 69 -1.06 -0.74 10.11
C ARG A 69 -0.59 -2.17 9.89
N GLN A 70 -1.01 -3.11 10.74
CA GLN A 70 -0.64 -4.51 10.62
C GLN A 70 -1.15 -5.13 9.32
N LEU A 71 -2.37 -4.79 8.90
CA LEU A 71 -2.93 -5.25 7.63
C LEU A 71 -2.10 -4.76 6.43
N VAL A 72 -1.80 -3.46 6.38
CA VAL A 72 -0.97 -2.90 5.30
C VAL A 72 0.43 -3.51 5.32
N TRP A 73 1.02 -3.68 6.50
CA TRP A 73 2.34 -4.29 6.64
C TRP A 73 2.35 -5.73 6.12
N ALA A 74 1.39 -6.56 6.53
CA ALA A 74 1.27 -7.94 6.07
C ALA A 74 1.15 -8.02 4.55
N THR A 75 0.27 -7.23 3.94
CA THR A 75 0.10 -7.22 2.48
C THR A 75 1.31 -6.64 1.73
N THR A 76 1.99 -5.65 2.31
CA THR A 76 3.22 -5.08 1.71
C THR A 76 4.34 -6.10 1.75
N MET A 77 4.44 -6.87 2.83
CA MET A 77 5.46 -7.90 3.02
C MET A 77 5.17 -9.14 2.17
N GLU A 78 3.92 -9.57 2.05
CA GLU A 78 3.51 -10.60 1.09
C GLU A 78 3.88 -10.22 -0.35
N ARG A 79 3.72 -8.95 -0.76
CA ARG A 79 4.20 -8.48 -2.08
C ARG A 79 5.72 -8.56 -2.23
N GLN A 80 6.47 -8.28 -1.16
CA GLN A 80 7.94 -8.45 -1.20
C GLN A 80 8.35 -9.91 -1.32
N PHE A 81 7.61 -10.85 -0.71
CA PHE A 81 7.84 -12.29 -0.86
C PHE A 81 7.31 -12.89 -2.17
N THR A 82 6.27 -12.30 -2.76
CA THR A 82 5.71 -12.75 -4.06
C THR A 82 6.50 -12.20 -5.25
N ARG A 83 7.54 -11.40 -5.02
CA ARG A 83 8.42 -10.92 -6.08
C ARG A 83 9.25 -12.11 -6.57
N ILE A 84 8.82 -12.71 -7.68
CA ILE A 84 9.51 -13.85 -8.29
C ILE A 84 10.78 -13.28 -8.95
N PRO A 85 11.99 -13.74 -8.55
CA PRO A 85 13.22 -13.34 -9.20
C PRO A 85 13.14 -13.60 -10.71
N ALA A 86 13.68 -12.69 -11.52
CA ALA A 86 13.74 -12.88 -12.97
C ALA A 86 14.47 -14.20 -13.33
N ALA A 87 15.42 -14.64 -12.49
CA ALA A 87 16.12 -15.91 -12.63
C ALA A 87 15.17 -17.12 -12.60
N ASP A 88 14.22 -17.15 -11.68
CA ASP A 88 13.28 -18.27 -11.52
C ASP A 88 12.30 -18.34 -12.71
N VAL A 89 11.93 -17.18 -13.27
CA VAL A 89 11.10 -17.10 -14.49
C VAL A 89 11.90 -17.58 -15.72
N MET A 90 13.17 -17.20 -15.83
CA MET A 90 14.05 -17.64 -16.90
C MET A 90 14.31 -19.15 -16.83
N GLU A 91 14.50 -19.71 -15.63
CA GLU A 91 14.65 -21.15 -15.40
C GLU A 91 13.38 -21.91 -15.79
N ALA A 92 12.19 -21.39 -15.45
CA ALA A 92 10.92 -21.98 -15.86
C ALA A 92 10.71 -21.96 -17.39
N MET A 93 11.34 -21.03 -18.10
CA MET A 93 11.25 -20.88 -19.56
C MET A 93 12.43 -21.51 -20.32
N ASP A 94 13.34 -22.22 -19.63
CA ASP A 94 14.55 -22.82 -20.22
C ASP A 94 14.22 -23.91 -21.25
N LEU A 95 13.12 -24.63 -21.06
CA LEU A 95 12.63 -25.66 -21.99
C LEU A 95 12.09 -25.09 -23.32
N VAL A 96 11.79 -23.79 -23.37
CA VAL A 96 11.34 -23.13 -24.61
C VAL A 96 12.59 -22.77 -25.42
N VAL A 97 12.73 -23.24 -26.65
CA VAL A 97 13.90 -22.90 -27.47
C VAL A 97 13.68 -21.58 -28.22
N GLY A 98 14.62 -20.63 -28.10
CA GLY A 98 14.55 -19.31 -28.73
C GLY A 98 13.68 -18.28 -27.97
N PHE A 99 13.39 -17.14 -28.60
CA PHE A 99 12.63 -16.01 -28.04
C PHE A 99 13.27 -15.34 -26.81
N ASP A 100 14.60 -15.33 -26.73
CA ASP A 100 15.34 -14.87 -25.55
C ASP A 100 15.00 -13.43 -25.15
N ASP A 101 14.83 -12.54 -26.13
CA ASP A 101 14.43 -11.15 -25.88
C ASP A 101 13.05 -11.04 -25.21
N ILE A 102 12.11 -11.91 -25.59
CA ILE A 102 10.74 -11.94 -25.04
C ILE A 102 10.74 -12.56 -23.65
N LYS A 103 11.51 -13.64 -23.44
CA LYS A 103 11.66 -14.25 -22.12
C LYS A 103 12.27 -13.27 -21.12
N GLN A 104 13.30 -12.54 -21.54
CA GLN A 104 13.94 -11.53 -20.71
C GLN A 104 12.97 -10.39 -20.40
N ALA A 105 12.19 -9.94 -21.39
CA ALA A 105 11.16 -8.91 -21.17
C ALA A 105 10.06 -9.39 -20.18
N ILE A 106 9.62 -10.64 -20.28
CA ILE A 106 8.64 -11.23 -19.36
C ILE A 106 9.23 -11.37 -17.96
N ALA A 107 10.45 -11.91 -17.83
CA ALA A 107 11.12 -12.07 -16.55
C ALA A 107 11.31 -10.73 -15.83
N GLN A 108 11.73 -9.70 -16.56
CA GLN A 108 11.86 -8.33 -16.03
C GLN A 108 10.50 -7.71 -15.66
N ALA A 109 9.45 -7.98 -16.45
CA ALA A 109 8.10 -7.48 -16.17
C ALA A 109 7.43 -8.18 -14.97
N VAL A 110 7.76 -9.45 -14.71
CA VAL A 110 7.29 -10.20 -13.54
C VAL A 110 8.07 -9.79 -12.28
N GLU A 111 9.35 -9.45 -12.43
CA GLU A 111 10.19 -8.97 -11.33
C GLU A 111 9.89 -7.51 -10.94
N SER A 112 9.41 -6.64 -11.84
CA SER A 112 9.18 -5.20 -11.58
C SER A 112 7.99 -4.92 -10.67
#